data_AF-A0A6P5DS61-F1
#
_entry.id   AF-A0A6P5DS61-F1
#
_cell.length_a   1.000
_cell.length_b   1.000
_cell.length_c   1.000
_cell.angle_alpha   90.00
_cell.angle_beta   90.00
_cell.angle_gamma   90.00
#
_symmetry.space_group_name_H-M   'P 1'
#
loop_
_entity.id
_entity.type
_entity.pdbx_description
1 polymer ?
#
loop_
_entity_poly.entity_id
_entity_poly.type
_entity_poly.pdbx_seq_one_letter_code
_entity_poly.pdbx_strand_id
1 'polypeptide(L)'
;MENESEVTGYKVFYRTSSQNNVQVLNTNKTSAELLLPIKEDYIIEVKATTDGGDGTSSEQIRIPRITNMDARGCTSAISTVYPVSSYVSVIMFFIVNTLW
;
A
#
# COMPACT_ATOMS: atom_id res chain seq x y z
N MET A 1 11.14 33.43 19.55
CA MET A 1 11.05 34.01 18.20
C MET A 1 11.01 32.83 17.27
N GLU A 2 9.85 32.53 16.71
CA GLU A 2 9.70 31.44 15.75
C GLU A 2 10.26 31.97 14.43
N ASN A 3 11.34 31.35 13.94
CA ASN A 3 11.96 31.69 12.66
C ASN A 3 11.12 31.07 11.55
N GLU A 4 9.88 31.54 11.42
CA GLU A 4 8.99 31.11 10.35
C GLU A 4 9.39 31.80 9.06
N SER A 5 9.29 31.08 7.95
CA SER A 5 9.62 31.57 6.62
C SER A 5 8.59 31.04 5.63
N GLU A 6 8.37 31.80 4.55
CA GLU A 6 7.39 31.42 3.52
C GLU A 6 7.79 30.10 2.85
N VAL A 7 6.80 29.24 2.60
CA VAL A 7 7.00 27.98 1.87
C VAL A 7 7.04 28.27 0.38
N THR A 8 8.19 28.05 -0.24
CA THR A 8 8.43 28.27 -1.68
C THR A 8 8.31 26.98 -2.50
N GLY A 9 8.32 25.83 -1.83
CA GLY A 9 8.08 24.53 -2.45
C GLY A 9 8.27 23.36 -1.51
N TYR A 10 8.49 22.18 -2.08
CA TYR A 10 8.64 20.92 -1.38
C TYR A 10 9.72 20.05 -2.01
N LYS A 11 10.38 19.26 -1.17
CA LYS A 11 11.29 18.18 -1.55
C LYS A 11 10.70 16.86 -1.10
N VAL A 12 10.47 15.96 -2.05
CA VAL A 12 10.01 14.60 -1.83
C VAL A 12 11.23 13.69 -1.85
N PHE A 13 11.63 13.22 -0.68
CA PHE A 13 12.70 12.26 -0.50
C PHE A 13 12.11 10.86 -0.61
N TYR A 14 12.65 10.02 -1.48
CA TYR A 14 12.20 8.64 -1.62
C TYR A 14 13.39 7.71 -1.75
N ARG A 15 13.26 6.54 -1.14
CA ARG A 15 14.26 5.47 -1.19
C ARG A 15 13.60 4.12 -1.01
N THR A 16 14.29 3.07 -1.43
CA THR A 16 13.87 1.72 -1.07
C THR A 16 14.25 1.44 0.38
N SER A 17 13.48 0.60 1.08
CA SER A 17 13.73 0.29 2.49
C SER A 17 15.05 -0.46 2.71
N SER A 18 15.59 -1.09 1.67
CA SER A 18 16.84 -1.85 1.69
C SER A 18 18.07 -0.97 1.42
N GLN A 19 17.90 0.14 0.70
CA GLN A 19 18.98 1.01 0.27
C GLN A 19 19.07 2.28 1.12
N ASN A 20 20.28 2.83 1.19
CA ASN A 20 20.54 4.11 1.85
C ASN A 20 20.63 5.28 0.87
N ASN A 21 20.54 5.02 -0.44
CA ASN A 21 20.55 6.07 -1.45
C ASN A 21 19.17 6.75 -1.49
N VAL A 22 19.13 8.02 -1.08
CA VAL A 22 17.93 8.85 -1.11
C VAL A 22 17.88 9.61 -2.41
N GLN A 23 16.77 9.47 -3.14
CA GLN A 23 16.46 10.28 -4.30
C GLN A 23 15.56 11.45 -3.88
N VAL A 24 15.64 12.56 -4.61
CA VAL A 24 14.91 13.79 -4.30
C VAL A 24 14.17 14.27 -5.54
N LEU A 25 12.87 14.51 -5.38
CA LEU A 25 12.03 15.20 -6.35
C LEU A 25 11.63 16.57 -5.78
N ASN A 26 11.94 17.63 -6.50
CA ASN A 26 11.52 18.99 -6.15
C ASN A 26 10.18 19.31 -6.84
N THR A 27 9.25 19.89 -6.08
CA THR A 27 7.95 20.35 -6.60
C THR A 27 7.54 21.64 -5.90
N ASN A 28 6.86 22.54 -6.61
CA ASN A 28 6.23 23.72 -6.00
C ASN A 28 4.72 23.50 -5.75
N LYS A 29 4.21 22.30 -6.04
CA LYS A 29 2.83 21.91 -5.79
C LYS A 29 2.77 21.08 -4.51
N THR A 30 1.59 21.05 -3.90
CA THR A 30 1.25 20.15 -2.79
C THR A 30 1.01 18.70 -3.25
N SER A 31 1.39 18.37 -4.48
CA SER A 31 1.32 17.05 -5.08
C SER A 31 2.56 16.73 -5.90
N ALA A 32 2.86 15.44 -6.03
CA ALA A 32 3.97 14.91 -6.80
C ALA A 32 3.61 13.51 -7.32
N GLU A 33 4.16 13.15 -8.48
CA GLU A 33 4.01 11.83 -9.06
C GLU A 33 5.37 11.12 -9.07
N LEU A 34 5.39 9.86 -8.65
CA LEU A 34 6.60 9.04 -8.57
C LEU A 34 6.41 7.74 -9.35
N LEU A 35 7.38 7.42 -10.20
CA LEU A 35 7.46 6.16 -10.92
C LEU A 35 8.37 5.20 -10.14
N LEU A 36 7.77 4.37 -9.30
CA LEU A 36 8.49 3.46 -8.41
C LEU A 36 8.45 2.01 -8.93
N PRO A 37 9.61 1.36 -9.11
CA PRO A 37 9.67 -0.07 -9.41
C PRO A 37 8.92 -0.94 -8.39
N ILE A 38 8.07 -1.85 -8.87
CA ILE A 38 7.11 -2.62 -8.08
C ILE A 38 7.73 -3.60 -7.06
N LYS A 39 9.02 -3.92 -7.22
CA LYS A 39 9.68 -5.05 -6.53
C LYS A 39 10.11 -4.74 -5.09
N GLU A 40 10.15 -3.47 -4.70
CA GLU A 40 10.75 -3.03 -3.44
C GLU A 40 9.76 -2.22 -2.60
N ASP A 41 9.95 -2.26 -1.28
CA ASP A 41 9.24 -1.40 -0.35
C ASP A 41 9.89 -0.01 -0.36
N TYR A 42 9.08 1.05 -0.42
CA TYR A 42 9.58 2.42 -0.44
C TYR A 42 9.23 3.16 0.85
N ILE A 43 10.16 4.03 1.24
CA ILE A 43 9.97 5.02 2.28
C ILE A 43 10.02 6.38 1.60
N ILE A 44 8.99 7.20 1.85
CA ILE A 44 8.86 8.55 1.33
C ILE A 44 8.74 9.52 2.51
N GLU A 45 9.47 10.61 2.41
CA GLU A 45 9.46 11.74 3.35
C GLU A 45 9.33 13.04 2.56
N VAL A 46 8.63 14.03 3.11
CA VAL A 46 8.45 15.33 2.45
C VAL A 46 8.95 16.44 3.37
N LYS A 47 9.73 17.37 2.84
CA LYS A 47 10.10 18.61 3.52
C LYS A 47 9.58 19.81 2.76
N ALA A 48 9.06 20.80 3.48
CA ALA A 48 8.85 22.13 2.92
C ALA A 48 10.21 22.79 2.65
N THR A 49 10.35 23.44 1.50
CA THR A 49 11.48 24.33 1.22
C THR A 49 11.02 25.75 1.45
N THR A 50 11.80 26.49 2.23
CA THR A 50 11.53 27.88 2.63
C THR A 50 12.77 28.72 2.38
N ASP A 51 12.64 30.05 2.43
CA ASP A 51 13.79 30.96 2.33
C ASP A 51 14.80 30.78 3.47
N GLY A 52 14.34 30.31 4.63
CA GLY A 52 15.19 29.96 5.78
C GLY A 52 15.85 28.58 5.69
N GLY A 53 15.59 27.82 4.63
CA GLY A 53 16.09 26.46 4.43
C GLY A 53 14.96 25.41 4.36
N ASP A 54 15.35 24.13 4.43
CA ASP A 54 14.37 23.04 4.46
C ASP A 54 13.75 22.92 5.86
N GLY A 55 12.42 22.89 5.90
CA GLY A 55 11.65 22.65 7.11
C GLY A 55 11.77 21.23 7.63
N THR A 56 11.05 20.96 8.73
CA THR A 56 10.98 19.63 9.35
C THR A 56 10.43 18.60 8.37
N SER A 57 10.96 17.37 8.46
CA SER A 57 10.47 16.24 7.69
C SER A 57 9.05 15.84 8.13
N SER A 58 8.23 15.43 7.17
CA SER A 58 7.02 14.69 7.47
C SER A 58 7.33 13.36 8.14
N GLU A 59 6.29 12.76 8.72
CA GLU A 59 6.27 11.33 9.05
C GLU A 59 6.58 10.49 7.81
N GLN A 60 7.13 9.29 8.04
CA GLN A 60 7.47 8.35 6.96
C GLN A 60 6.23 7.72 6.36
N ILE A 61 6.08 7.90 5.05
CA ILE A 61 5.06 7.21 4.25
C ILE A 61 5.69 5.93 3.69
N ARG A 62 5.05 4.79 3.94
CA ARG A 62 5.54 3.48 3.50
C ARG A 62 4.68 2.92 2.37
N ILE A 63 5.30 2.67 1.22
CA ILE A 63 4.64 1.98 0.10
C ILE A 63 5.17 0.55 0.06
N PRO A 64 4.37 -0.46 0.42
CA PRO A 64 4.82 -1.84 0.36
C PRO A 64 4.98 -2.29 -1.09
N ARG A 65 5.93 -3.19 -1.34
CA ARG A 65 6.08 -3.85 -2.63
C ARG A 65 4.79 -4.59 -2.99
N ILE A 66 4.44 -4.61 -4.27
CA ILE A 66 3.32 -5.43 -4.72
C ILE A 66 3.81 -6.87 -4.69
N THR A 67 3.34 -7.63 -3.71
CA THR A 67 3.44 -9.09 -3.77
C THR A 67 2.21 -9.61 -4.50
N ASN A 68 2.35 -10.66 -5.32
CA ASN A 68 1.20 -11.39 -5.90
C ASN A 68 0.35 -12.11 -4.82
N MET A 69 0.45 -11.67 -3.57
CA MET A 69 -0.28 -12.23 -2.44
C MET A 69 -1.63 -11.54 -2.37
N ASP A 70 -2.55 -12.11 -3.15
CA ASP A 70 -3.97 -12.24 -2.86
C ASP A 70 -4.70 -11.03 -2.28
N ALA A 71 -5.59 -10.47 -3.09
CA ALA A 71 -6.71 -9.65 -2.66
C ALA A 71 -7.72 -10.46 -1.77
N ARG A 72 -7.24 -11.04 -0.67
CA ARG A 72 -8.01 -11.77 0.35
C ARG A 72 -8.06 -11.05 1.69
N GLY A 73 -7.72 -9.77 1.71
CA GLY A 73 -7.57 -8.96 2.93
C GLY A 73 -8.57 -7.81 3.08
N CYS A 74 -9.74 -7.84 2.43
CA CYS A 74 -10.86 -6.96 2.75
C CYS A 74 -12.11 -7.81 3.01
N THR A 75 -12.17 -8.49 4.16
CA THR A 75 -13.45 -8.92 4.72
C THR A 75 -13.81 -7.94 5.83
N SER A 76 -14.38 -6.80 5.43
CA SER A 76 -15.17 -5.99 6.36
C SER A 76 -16.24 -6.89 6.97
N ALA A 77 -16.38 -6.80 8.29
CA ALA A 77 -17.21 -7.65 9.12
C ALA A 77 -18.61 -7.89 8.55
N ILE A 78 -18.89 -9.14 8.16
CA ILE A 78 -20.24 -9.71 8.27
C ILE A 78 -20.06 -11.09 8.88
N SER A 79 -20.22 -11.15 10.20
CA SER A 79 -20.43 -12.39 10.91
C SER A 79 -21.81 -12.91 10.52
N THR A 80 -21.89 -13.97 9.73
CA THR A 80 -23.09 -14.80 9.68
C THR A 80 -22.67 -16.25 9.49
N VAL A 81 -22.54 -16.91 10.63
CA VAL A 81 -22.35 -18.34 10.80
C VAL A 81 -23.61 -19.06 10.33
N TYR A 82 -23.52 -19.95 9.33
CA TYR A 82 -24.38 -21.15 9.20
C TYR A 82 -23.68 -22.22 8.33
N PRO A 83 -23.05 -23.25 8.89
CA PRO A 83 -22.67 -24.43 8.12
C PRO A 83 -23.71 -25.53 8.35
N VAL A 84 -24.76 -25.60 7.52
CA VAL A 84 -25.60 -26.79 7.44
C VAL A 84 -26.00 -27.03 5.99
N SER A 85 -25.39 -28.02 5.34
CA SER A 85 -26.11 -29.14 4.74
C SER A 85 -25.15 -29.98 3.89
N SER A 86 -24.55 -30.99 4.51
CA SER A 86 -23.67 -31.99 3.88
C SER A 86 -24.47 -33.16 3.28
N TYR A 87 -25.48 -32.90 2.44
CA TYR A 87 -26.40 -33.95 1.98
C TYR A 87 -26.55 -34.13 0.46
N VAL A 88 -25.62 -33.62 -0.35
CA VAL A 88 -25.71 -33.79 -1.82
C VAL A 88 -24.84 -34.94 -2.35
N SER A 89 -23.77 -35.32 -1.65
CA SER A 89 -22.84 -36.35 -2.15
C SER A 89 -23.39 -37.79 -2.14
N VAL A 90 -24.44 -38.07 -1.36
CA VAL A 90 -24.97 -39.45 -1.22
C VAL A 90 -25.93 -39.82 -2.36
N ILE A 91 -26.58 -38.85 -3.01
CA ILE A 91 -27.63 -39.12 -4.01
C ILE A 91 -27.04 -39.38 -5.41
N MET A 92 -25.82 -38.91 -5.69
CA MET A 92 -25.19 -39.06 -7.01
C MET A 92 -24.36 -40.34 -7.19
N PHE A 93 -24.48 -41.32 -6.29
CA PHE A 93 -23.79 -42.61 -6.38
C PHE A 93 -24.71 -43.81 -6.68
N PHE A 94 -26.02 -43.62 -6.80
CA PHE A 94 -26.98 -44.74 -6.94
C PHE A 94 -27.49 -45.01 -8.37
N ILE A 95 -27.02 -44.32 -9.41
CA ILE A 95 -27.44 -44.61 -10.80
C ILE A 95 -26.29 -45.14 -11.65
N VAL A 96 -25.50 -46.05 -11.09
CA VAL A 96 -24.64 -46.95 -11.86
C VAL A 96 -24.74 -48.32 -11.21
N ASN A 97 -25.71 -49.11 -11.67
CA ASN A 97 -25.81 -50.59 -11.63
C ASN A 97 -27.24 -51.05 -11.40
N THR A 98 -28.04 -51.14 -12.47
CA THR A 98 -28.90 -52.29 -12.74
C THR A 98 -29.12 -52.37 -14.24
N LEU A 99 -28.30 -53.18 -14.91
CA LEU A 99 -28.58 -53.68 -16.26
C LEU A 99 -28.56 -55.20 -16.17
N TRP A 100 -29.67 -55.76 -15.68
CA TRP A 100 -30.23 -57.06 -16.07
C TRP A 100 -31.67 -57.17 -15.55
#